data_AF-A0A9D5BTA0-F1
#
_entry.id   AF-A0A9D5BTA0-F1
#
_cell.length_a   1.000
_cell.length_b   1.000
_cell.length_c   1.000
_cell.angle_alpha   90.00
_cell.angle_beta   90.00
_cell.angle_gamma   90.00
#
_symmetry.space_group_name_H-M   'P 1'
#
loop_
_entity.id
_entity.type
_entity.pdbx_description
1 polymer ?
#
loop_
_entity_poly.entity_id
_entity_poly.type
_entity_poly.pdbx_seq_one_letter_code
_entity_poly.pdbx_strand_id
1 'polypeptide(L)'
;MEALETQGFFEAVYDSVSMETLEELFGPVLNELFALPPDIKMRNHSDKPLQGYIPAALQRVSTMRASSEVVGRYVGNMRELEMMVRRMVVEALGVEKEWESLEKSVVYGLRMTEYDAPVNQETMVTMPAHRDMIVMTIIRQQEGRGLEIQTKDDRWLLASPNSFNVVIGESFQVPSS
;
A
#
# COMPACT_ATOMS: atom_id res chain seq x y z
N MET A 1 -10.09 -5.59 -15.80
CA MET A 1 -11.27 -5.78 -14.92
C MET A 1 -11.40 -7.18 -14.39
N GLU A 2 -11.31 -8.22 -15.23
CA GLU A 2 -11.52 -9.62 -14.80
C GLU A 2 -10.76 -10.03 -13.52
N ALA A 3 -9.47 -9.72 -13.39
CA ALA A 3 -8.70 -10.04 -12.19
C ALA A 3 -9.24 -9.35 -10.92
N LEU A 4 -9.69 -8.09 -11.03
CA LEU A 4 -10.30 -7.37 -9.92
C LEU A 4 -11.67 -7.96 -9.53
N GLU A 5 -12.44 -8.38 -10.53
CA GLU A 5 -13.76 -8.98 -10.32
C GLU A 5 -13.68 -10.40 -9.75
N THR A 6 -12.69 -11.19 -10.15
CA THR A 6 -12.57 -12.60 -9.77
C THR A 6 -11.67 -12.82 -8.56
N GLN A 7 -10.57 -12.07 -8.45
CA GLN A 7 -9.54 -12.28 -7.42
C GLN A 7 -9.49 -11.16 -6.39
N GLY A 8 -9.96 -9.95 -6.74
CA GLY A 8 -9.91 -8.77 -5.84
C GLY A 8 -8.56 -8.05 -5.83
N PHE A 9 -7.57 -8.54 -6.58
CA PHE A 9 -6.26 -7.90 -6.74
C PHE A 9 -5.62 -8.29 -8.08
N PHE A 10 -4.54 -7.62 -8.47
CA PHE A 10 -3.62 -8.07 -9.51
C PHE A 10 -2.20 -7.55 -9.27
N GLU A 11 -1.22 -8.17 -9.93
CA GLU A 11 0.15 -7.70 -9.94
C GLU A 11 0.41 -6.76 -11.12
N ALA A 12 0.94 -5.57 -10.84
CA ALA A 12 1.40 -4.63 -11.84
C ALA A 12 2.93 -4.68 -11.96
N VAL A 13 3.41 -4.91 -13.19
CA VAL A 13 4.79 -4.64 -13.59
C VAL A 13 4.84 -3.20 -14.07
N TYR A 14 5.63 -2.37 -13.40
CA TYR A 14 5.62 -0.92 -13.61
C TYR A 14 7.04 -0.35 -13.60
N ASP A 15 7.59 -0.18 -14.80
CA ASP A 15 9.00 0.15 -15.02
C ASP A 15 9.33 1.64 -14.81
N SER A 16 8.31 2.48 -14.62
CA SER A 16 8.51 3.92 -14.36
C SER A 16 9.17 4.19 -12.99
N VAL A 17 9.15 3.21 -12.08
CA VAL A 17 9.93 3.30 -10.84
C VAL A 17 11.31 2.73 -11.09
N SER A 18 12.34 3.59 -11.11
CA SER A 18 13.71 3.14 -11.29
C SER A 18 14.18 2.25 -10.14
N MET A 19 15.03 1.28 -10.44
CA MET A 19 15.68 0.45 -9.42
C MET A 19 16.50 1.31 -8.44
N GLU A 20 17.13 2.38 -8.93
CA GLU A 20 17.81 3.38 -8.09
C GLU A 20 16.85 3.99 -7.05
N THR A 21 15.65 4.41 -7.46
CA THR A 21 14.65 4.96 -6.53
C THR A 21 14.22 3.91 -5.50
N LEU A 22 14.08 2.65 -5.92
CA LEU A 22 13.72 1.56 -5.02
C LEU A 22 14.86 1.31 -4.02
N GLU A 23 16.09 1.14 -4.47
CA GLU A 23 17.27 0.88 -3.63
C GLU A 23 17.51 2.01 -2.63
N GLU A 24 17.38 3.27 -3.05
CA GLU A 24 17.50 4.42 -2.15
C GLU A 24 16.36 4.49 -1.13
N LEU A 25 15.12 4.26 -1.56
CA LEU A 25 13.96 4.30 -0.69
C LEU A 25 14.09 3.21 0.38
N PHE A 26 14.24 1.98 -0.08
CA PHE A 26 14.19 0.79 0.75
C PHE A 26 15.47 0.52 1.54
N GLY A 27 16.61 1.05 1.09
CA GLY A 27 17.86 1.06 1.84
C GLY A 27 17.94 2.27 2.78
N PRO A 28 18.77 3.27 2.46
CA PRO A 28 19.14 4.33 3.40
C PRO A 28 17.95 5.13 3.93
N VAL A 29 16.95 5.45 3.11
CA VAL A 29 15.83 6.32 3.52
C VAL A 29 14.96 5.64 4.57
N LEU A 30 14.50 4.42 4.32
CA LEU A 30 13.71 3.66 5.30
C LEU A 30 14.57 3.27 6.52
N ASN A 31 15.84 2.91 6.34
CA ASN A 31 16.72 2.58 7.47
C ASN A 31 16.92 3.77 8.42
N GLU A 32 17.17 4.97 7.89
CA GLU A 32 17.29 6.18 8.71
C GLU A 32 15.98 6.49 9.43
N LEU A 33 14.86 6.43 8.71
CA LEU A 33 13.52 6.62 9.27
C LEU A 33 13.25 5.65 10.42
N PHE A 34 13.52 4.36 10.22
CA PHE A 34 13.22 3.35 11.22
C PHE A 34 14.25 3.34 12.37
N ALA A 35 15.44 3.91 12.19
CA ALA A 35 16.42 4.13 13.24
C ALA A 35 16.08 5.32 14.17
N LEU A 36 15.17 6.23 13.79
CA LEU A 36 14.78 7.37 14.64
C LEU A 36 14.35 6.93 16.06
N PRO A 37 14.71 7.70 17.10
CA PRO A 37 14.25 7.47 18.46
C PRO A 37 12.71 7.47 18.58
N PRO A 38 12.12 6.65 19.47
CA PRO A 38 10.66 6.58 19.62
C PRO A 38 9.98 7.93 19.90
N ASP A 39 10.60 8.80 20.69
CA ASP A 39 10.08 10.14 20.99
C ASP A 39 10.01 11.04 19.76
N ILE A 40 10.97 10.92 18.83
CA ILE A 40 10.93 11.62 17.55
C ILE A 40 9.84 11.06 16.66
N LYS A 41 9.70 9.73 16.60
CA LYS A 41 8.65 9.08 15.81
C LYS A 41 7.25 9.47 16.29
N MET A 42 7.03 9.53 17.61
CA MET A 42 5.75 9.96 18.20
C MET A 42 5.35 11.40 17.85
N ARG A 43 6.29 12.27 17.43
CA ARG A 43 5.95 13.62 16.95
C ARG A 43 5.20 13.58 15.63
N ASN A 44 5.37 12.53 14.84
CA ASN A 44 4.57 12.28 13.65
C ASN A 44 3.19 11.77 14.08
N HIS A 45 2.25 12.67 14.36
CA HIS A 45 0.88 12.35 14.74
C HIS A 45 -0.09 13.01 13.77
N SER A 46 -1.28 12.44 13.66
CA SER A 46 -2.38 12.99 12.89
C SER A 46 -3.67 12.77 13.67
N ASP A 47 -4.58 13.74 13.61
CA ASP A 47 -5.94 13.59 14.15
C ASP A 47 -6.80 12.67 13.27
N LYS A 48 -6.30 12.31 12.07
CA LYS A 48 -6.97 11.39 11.16
C LYS A 48 -6.65 9.94 11.53
N PRO A 49 -7.65 9.04 11.56
CA PRO A 49 -7.42 7.62 11.82
C PRO A 49 -6.35 7.03 10.89
N LEU A 50 -5.51 6.15 11.45
CA LEU A 50 -4.47 5.42 10.72
C LEU A 50 -3.41 6.30 10.03
N GLN A 51 -3.29 7.57 10.42
CA GLN A 51 -2.25 8.48 9.96
C GLN A 51 -1.31 8.87 11.12
N GLY A 52 -0.01 8.88 10.83
CA GLY A 52 1.05 9.20 11.79
C GLY A 52 1.88 7.98 12.16
N TYR A 53 2.58 8.06 13.29
CA TYR A 53 3.32 6.96 13.89
C TYR A 53 2.39 6.16 14.79
N ILE A 54 2.29 4.86 14.54
CA ILE A 54 1.48 3.94 15.34
C ILE A 54 2.44 3.04 16.13
N PRO A 55 2.64 3.30 17.44
CA PRO A 55 3.37 2.40 18.30
C PRO A 55 2.48 1.21 18.67
N ALA A 56 2.76 0.04 18.13
CA ALA A 56 2.19 -1.21 18.60
C ALA A 56 3.28 -2.29 18.62
N ALA A 57 3.14 -3.26 19.55
CA ALA A 57 4.12 -4.30 19.89
C ALA A 57 4.58 -5.23 18.75
N LEU A 58 4.18 -4.99 17.50
CA LEU A 58 4.57 -5.76 16.32
C LEU A 58 4.75 -4.90 15.05
N GLN A 59 4.62 -3.57 15.09
CA GLN A 59 4.75 -2.75 13.88
C GLN A 59 5.38 -1.39 14.16
N ARG A 60 6.46 -1.04 13.47
CA ARG A 60 6.95 0.35 13.40
C ARG A 60 6.36 0.98 12.15
N VAL A 61 5.15 1.54 12.28
CA VAL A 61 4.44 2.18 11.16
C VAL A 61 4.65 3.68 11.25
N SER A 62 5.15 4.29 10.18
CA SER A 62 5.22 5.75 10.07
C SER A 62 4.61 6.21 8.76
N THR A 63 3.53 6.99 8.85
CA THR A 63 3.01 7.80 7.72
C THR A 63 3.78 9.11 7.67
N MET A 64 4.80 9.26 6.82
CA MET A 64 5.54 10.53 6.75
C MET A 64 4.94 11.52 5.75
N ARG A 65 5.01 12.81 6.09
CA ARG A 65 4.99 13.88 5.08
C ARG A 65 6.37 13.89 4.42
N ALA A 66 6.41 13.75 3.10
CA ALA A 66 7.65 13.60 2.35
C ALA A 66 8.62 14.77 2.62
N SER A 67 9.71 14.51 3.34
CA SER A 67 10.86 15.43 3.47
C SER A 67 12.05 15.00 2.62
N SER A 68 11.99 13.81 2.01
CA SER A 68 13.02 13.26 1.13
C SER A 68 12.58 13.31 -0.32
N GLU A 69 13.46 13.77 -1.21
CA GLU A 69 13.26 13.79 -2.66
C GLU A 69 12.94 12.39 -3.21
N VAL A 70 13.58 11.36 -2.65
CA VAL A 70 13.36 9.95 -3.01
C VAL A 70 11.92 9.53 -2.74
N VAL A 71 11.39 9.90 -1.56
CA VAL A 71 9.99 9.62 -1.20
C VAL A 71 9.05 10.38 -2.12
N GLY A 72 9.38 11.64 -2.47
CA GLY A 72 8.61 12.44 -3.43
C GLY A 72 8.52 11.78 -4.81
N ARG A 73 9.65 11.33 -5.37
CA ARG A 73 9.70 10.61 -6.66
C ARG A 73 8.86 9.34 -6.60
N TYR A 74 9.04 8.52 -5.55
CA TYR A 74 8.30 7.28 -5.38
C TYR A 74 6.78 7.52 -5.29
N VAL A 75 6.34 8.49 -4.48
CA VAL A 75 4.92 8.85 -4.35
C VAL A 75 4.36 9.36 -5.67
N GLY A 76 5.12 10.14 -6.43
CA GLY A 76 4.75 10.58 -7.78
C GLY A 76 4.45 9.39 -8.69
N ASN A 77 5.37 8.43 -8.77
CA ASN A 77 5.18 7.22 -9.55
C ASN A 77 3.98 6.39 -9.08
N MET A 78 3.77 6.25 -7.77
CA MET A 78 2.61 5.51 -7.24
C MET A 78 1.29 6.20 -7.57
N ARG A 79 1.26 7.54 -7.57
CA ARG A 79 0.09 8.31 -8.01
C ARG A 79 -0.20 8.12 -9.49
N GLU A 80 0.84 8.07 -10.33
CA GLU A 80 0.67 7.79 -11.75
C GLU A 80 0.12 6.38 -11.99
N LEU A 81 0.66 5.37 -11.31
CA LEU A 81 0.16 4.00 -11.37
C LEU A 81 -1.30 3.91 -10.91
N GLU A 82 -1.63 4.51 -9.75
CA GLU A 82 -3.00 4.63 -9.23
C GLU A 82 -3.93 5.21 -10.29
N MET A 83 -3.53 6.34 -10.91
CA MET A 83 -4.36 7.05 -11.87
C MET A 83 -4.60 6.21 -13.13
N MET A 84 -3.59 5.48 -13.61
CA MET A 84 -3.76 4.55 -14.73
C MET A 84 -4.75 3.45 -14.39
N VAL A 85 -4.62 2.80 -13.23
CA VAL A 85 -5.54 1.74 -12.81
C VAL A 85 -6.95 2.28 -12.64
N ARG A 86 -7.12 3.42 -11.97
CA ARG A 86 -8.43 4.06 -11.80
C ARG A 86 -9.06 4.41 -13.13
N ARG A 87 -8.29 4.89 -14.10
CA ARG A 87 -8.78 5.15 -15.45
C ARG A 87 -9.25 3.88 -16.16
N MET A 88 -8.45 2.81 -16.11
CA MET A 88 -8.85 1.51 -16.68
C MET A 88 -10.16 0.99 -16.08
N VAL A 89 -10.36 1.20 -14.78
CA VAL A 89 -11.58 0.83 -14.07
C VAL A 89 -12.77 1.67 -14.53
N VAL A 90 -12.62 3.00 -14.59
CA VAL A 90 -13.66 3.93 -15.03
C VAL A 90 -14.12 3.63 -16.47
N GLU A 91 -13.16 3.41 -17.38
CA GLU A 91 -13.43 3.07 -18.78
C GLU A 91 -14.14 1.73 -18.90
N ALA A 92 -13.71 0.71 -18.15
CA ALA A 92 -14.32 -0.61 -18.26
C ALA A 92 -15.71 -0.69 -17.63
N LEU A 93 -16.07 0.21 -16.71
CA LEU A 93 -17.42 0.35 -16.16
C LEU A 93 -18.33 1.25 -17.01
N GLY A 94 -17.80 1.97 -18.02
CA GLY A 94 -18.57 2.90 -18.85
C GLY A 94 -19.10 4.13 -18.09
N VAL A 95 -18.35 4.59 -17.07
CA VAL A 95 -18.72 5.71 -16.19
C VAL A 95 -17.78 6.92 -16.32
N GLU A 96 -17.22 7.14 -17.51
CA GLU A 96 -16.21 8.17 -17.79
C GLU A 96 -16.67 9.58 -17.43
N LYS A 97 -17.98 9.84 -17.49
CA LYS A 97 -18.58 11.10 -17.06
C LYS A 97 -18.33 11.45 -15.59
N GLU A 98 -18.04 10.45 -14.74
CA GLU A 98 -17.79 10.64 -13.31
C GLU A 98 -16.31 10.99 -13.01
N TRP A 99 -15.43 10.99 -14.01
CA TRP A 99 -13.98 11.16 -13.84
C TRP A 99 -13.62 12.39 -13.01
N GLU A 100 -14.16 13.56 -13.35
CA GLU A 100 -13.83 14.82 -12.69
C GLU A 100 -14.26 14.82 -11.21
N SER A 101 -15.40 14.20 -10.90
CA SER A 101 -15.91 14.08 -9.54
C SER A 101 -15.04 13.13 -8.71
N LEU A 102 -14.68 11.98 -9.29
CA LEU A 102 -13.79 11.01 -8.69
C LEU A 102 -12.43 11.65 -8.41
N GLU A 103 -11.81 12.31 -9.39
CA GLU A 103 -10.50 12.95 -9.26
C GLU A 103 -10.45 13.96 -8.10
N LYS A 104 -11.51 14.74 -7.89
CA LYS A 104 -11.62 15.70 -6.78
C LYS A 104 -11.80 15.05 -5.41
N SER A 105 -12.29 13.81 -5.37
CA SER A 105 -12.59 13.08 -4.13
C SER A 105 -11.44 12.22 -3.60
N VAL A 106 -10.42 11.95 -4.42
CA VAL A 106 -9.31 11.06 -4.03
C VAL A 106 -8.41 11.72 -2.98
N VAL A 107 -8.21 11.00 -1.88
CA VAL A 107 -7.23 11.34 -0.85
C VAL A 107 -6.16 10.26 -0.83
N TYR A 108 -4.90 10.67 -0.94
CA TYR A 108 -3.76 9.75 -0.93
C TYR A 108 -3.17 9.62 0.47
N GLY A 109 -2.79 8.40 0.84
CA GLY A 109 -2.02 8.11 2.04
C GLY A 109 -0.84 7.21 1.69
N LEU A 110 0.33 7.50 2.27
CA LEU A 110 1.51 6.64 2.18
C LEU A 110 1.78 6.00 3.54
N ARG A 111 1.89 4.68 3.56
CA ARG A 111 2.25 3.92 4.77
C ARG A 111 3.56 3.19 4.53
N MET A 112 4.54 3.45 5.39
CA MET A 112 5.80 2.70 5.45
C MET A 112 5.76 1.84 6.72
N THR A 113 6.06 0.55 6.57
CA THR A 113 5.97 -0.42 7.66
C THR A 113 7.21 -1.31 7.68
N GLU A 114 7.78 -1.47 8.87
CA GLU A 114 8.84 -2.42 9.16
C GLU A 114 8.30 -3.53 10.06
N TYR A 115 8.69 -4.77 9.75
CA TYR A 115 8.34 -5.97 10.49
C TYR A 115 9.60 -6.71 10.90
N ASP A 116 9.67 -7.13 12.16
CA ASP A 116 10.72 -8.02 12.65
C ASP A 116 10.50 -9.45 12.14
N ALA A 117 11.59 -10.22 12.05
CA ALA A 117 11.50 -11.64 11.75
C ALA A 117 10.74 -12.39 12.86
N PRO A 118 9.87 -13.36 12.52
CA PRO A 118 9.18 -14.15 13.53
C PRO A 118 10.19 -14.97 14.33
N VAL A 119 10.06 -14.95 15.66
CA VAL A 119 10.95 -15.68 16.58
C VAL A 119 10.35 -17.04 16.96
N ASN A 120 9.02 -17.14 16.91
CA ASN A 120 8.27 -18.36 17.20
C ASN A 120 6.92 -18.37 16.43
N GLN A 121 6.14 -19.45 16.61
CA GLN A 121 4.83 -19.63 15.98
C GLN A 121 3.81 -18.53 16.36
N GLU A 122 3.88 -18.00 17.57
CA GLU A 122 2.95 -16.94 18.04
C GLU A 122 3.22 -15.61 17.33
N THR A 123 4.46 -15.37 16.92
CA THR A 123 4.88 -14.17 16.17
C THR A 123 4.82 -14.32 14.65
N MET A 124 4.32 -15.45 14.13
CA MET A 124 4.25 -15.69 12.68
C MET A 124 3.28 -14.75 11.96
N VAL A 125 2.20 -14.34 12.63
CA VAL A 125 1.20 -13.43 12.06
C VAL A 125 1.28 -12.10 12.80
N THR A 126 2.04 -11.18 12.21
CA THR A 126 2.23 -9.83 12.76
C THR A 126 1.02 -8.92 12.50
N MET A 127 0.35 -9.10 11.38
CA MET A 127 -0.84 -8.33 11.00
C MET A 127 -1.96 -9.33 10.70
N PRO A 128 -3.04 -9.34 11.49
CA PRO A 128 -4.18 -10.19 11.22
C PRO A 128 -4.80 -9.90 9.85
N ALA A 129 -5.49 -10.89 9.30
CA ALA A 129 -6.30 -10.74 8.10
C ALA A 129 -7.27 -9.56 8.26
N HIS A 130 -7.26 -8.64 7.30
CA HIS A 130 -8.14 -7.48 7.26
C HIS A 130 -8.36 -7.05 5.82
N ARG A 131 -9.31 -6.14 5.63
CA ARG A 131 -9.53 -5.44 4.37
C ARG A 131 -9.27 -3.97 4.59
N ASP A 132 -8.69 -3.33 3.59
CA ASP A 132 -8.54 -1.88 3.60
C ASP A 132 -9.90 -1.23 3.34
N MET A 133 -10.25 -0.24 4.17
CA MET A 133 -11.52 0.50 4.00
C MET A 133 -11.49 1.48 2.81
N ILE A 134 -10.34 1.68 2.17
CA ILE A 134 -10.17 2.61 1.04
C ILE A 134 -10.57 1.98 -0.30
N VAL A 135 -10.47 2.73 -1.39
CA VAL A 135 -10.84 2.25 -2.74
C VAL A 135 -9.82 1.25 -3.28
N MET A 136 -8.53 1.59 -3.16
CA MET A 136 -7.44 0.82 -3.75
C MET A 136 -6.15 1.06 -2.96
N THR A 137 -5.37 0.01 -2.82
CA THR A 137 -4.05 0.02 -2.18
C THR A 137 -3.02 -0.55 -3.14
N ILE A 138 -1.86 0.11 -3.23
CA ILE A 138 -0.70 -0.40 -3.97
C ILE A 138 0.34 -0.82 -2.94
N ILE A 139 0.71 -2.11 -2.92
CA ILE A 139 1.64 -2.68 -1.95
C ILE A 139 2.87 -3.22 -2.68
N ARG A 140 4.04 -2.77 -2.24
CA ARG A 140 5.34 -3.32 -2.64
C ARG A 140 6.10 -3.77 -1.40
N GLN A 141 6.78 -4.89 -1.51
CA GLN A 141 7.68 -5.41 -0.48
C GLN A 141 9.13 -5.31 -0.99
N GLN A 142 10.12 -5.33 -0.11
CA GLN A 142 11.53 -5.35 -0.50
C GLN A 142 12.16 -6.70 -0.16
N GLU A 143 11.99 -7.13 1.09
CA GLU A 143 12.58 -8.36 1.62
C GLU A 143 11.52 -9.14 2.40
N GLY A 144 11.51 -10.46 2.22
CA GLY A 144 10.54 -11.35 2.83
C GLY A 144 9.35 -11.68 1.91
N ARG A 145 8.77 -12.86 2.14
CA ARG A 145 7.52 -13.32 1.51
C ARG A 145 6.44 -13.37 2.58
N GLY A 146 6.13 -12.22 3.18
CA GLY A 146 5.24 -12.12 4.34
C GLY A 146 3.81 -11.76 3.99
N LEU A 147 3.58 -10.99 2.91
CA LEU A 147 2.23 -10.65 2.48
C LEU A 147 1.56 -11.83 1.78
N GLU A 148 0.42 -12.22 2.34
CA GLU A 148 -0.56 -13.07 1.69
C GLU A 148 -1.83 -12.27 1.41
N ILE A 149 -2.44 -12.52 0.25
CA ILE A 149 -3.70 -11.90 -0.17
C ILE A 149 -4.74 -12.99 -0.28
N GLN A 150 -5.87 -12.80 0.41
CA GLN A 150 -7.00 -13.72 0.29
C GLN A 150 -7.83 -13.37 -0.95
N THR A 151 -8.05 -14.35 -1.83
CA THR A 151 -8.91 -14.23 -3.00
C THR A 151 -10.39 -14.38 -2.63
N LYS A 152 -11.29 -14.05 -3.56
CA LYS A 152 -12.75 -14.14 -3.33
C LYS A 152 -13.27 -15.57 -3.07
N ASP A 153 -12.50 -16.59 -3.45
CA ASP A 153 -12.77 -18.00 -3.17
C ASP A 153 -12.03 -18.51 -1.93
N ASP A 154 -11.70 -17.61 -1.00
CA ASP A 154 -11.09 -17.85 0.32
C ASP A 154 -9.70 -18.50 0.30
N ARG A 155 -9.02 -18.54 -0.86
CA ARG A 155 -7.64 -19.02 -0.97
C ARG A 155 -6.65 -17.92 -0.60
N TRP A 156 -5.55 -18.30 0.03
CA TRP A 156 -4.44 -17.41 0.34
C TRP A 156 -3.36 -17.53 -0.74
N LEU A 157 -3.00 -16.40 -1.35
CA LEU A 157 -1.93 -16.32 -2.33
C LEU A 157 -0.79 -15.48 -1.78
N LEU A 158 0.42 -16.02 -1.88
CA LEU A 158 1.63 -15.30 -1.53
C LEU A 158 1.92 -14.23 -2.57
N ALA A 159 1.94 -12.97 -2.14
CA ALA A 159 2.16 -11.84 -3.03
C ALA A 159 3.62 -11.80 -3.52
N SER A 160 3.81 -11.47 -4.78
CA SER A 160 5.16 -11.28 -5.33
C SER A 160 5.85 -10.09 -4.65
N PRO A 161 7.10 -10.26 -4.18
CA PRO A 161 7.83 -9.19 -3.51
C PRO A 161 8.30 -8.11 -4.51
N ASN A 162 8.49 -8.46 -5.78
CA ASN A 162 9.13 -7.58 -6.77
C ASN A 162 8.14 -6.81 -7.66
N SER A 163 6.84 -7.09 -7.55
CA SER A 163 5.79 -6.38 -8.28
C SER A 163 5.04 -5.39 -7.39
N PHE A 164 4.21 -4.55 -8.02
CA PHE A 164 3.26 -3.69 -7.33
C PHE A 164 1.93 -4.42 -7.22
N ASN A 165 1.59 -4.88 -6.03
CA ASN A 165 0.34 -5.59 -5.77
C ASN A 165 -0.79 -4.56 -5.63
N VAL A 166 -1.69 -4.51 -6.59
CA VAL A 166 -2.83 -3.61 -6.60
C VAL A 166 -4.03 -4.34 -6.02
N VAL A 167 -4.46 -3.94 -4.84
CA VAL A 167 -5.55 -4.56 -4.07
C VAL A 167 -6.73 -3.61 -4.01
N ILE A 168 -7.93 -4.14 -4.22
CA ILE A 168 -9.17 -3.37 -4.11
C ILE A 168 -9.70 -3.42 -2.69
N GLY A 169 -9.94 -2.24 -2.10
CA GLY A 169 -10.49 -2.13 -0.77
C GLY A 169 -12.02 -2.09 -0.75
N GLU A 170 -12.60 -2.05 0.45
CA GLU A 170 -14.03 -2.23 0.67
C GLU A 170 -14.89 -1.15 0.02
N SER A 171 -14.41 0.09 -0.04
CA SER A 171 -15.16 1.21 -0.62
C SER A 171 -15.48 1.03 -2.11
N PHE A 172 -14.80 0.10 -2.78
CA PHE A 172 -15.00 -0.19 -4.21
C PHE A 172 -15.79 -1.49 -4.44
N GLN A 173 -16.04 -2.29 -3.40
CA GLN A 173 -16.82 -3.51 -3.54
C GLN A 173 -18.31 -3.15 -3.63
N VAL A 174 -18.89 -3.30 -4.82
CA VAL A 174 -20.35 -3.30 -4.97
C VAL A 174 -20.86 -4.57 -4.29
N PRO A 175 -21.83 -4.48 -3.34
CA PRO A 175 -22.44 -5.67 -2.78
C PRO A 175 -22.99 -6.55 -3.89
N SER A 176 -22.60 -7.82 -3.93
CA SER A 176 -23.24 -8.81 -4.80
C SER A 176 -24.71 -8.88 -4.40
N SER A 177 -25.59 -8.41 -5.28
CA SER A 177 -27.05 -8.58 -5.17
C SER A 177 -27.46 -10.00 -5.54
#